data_AF-M6AM28-F1
#
_entry.id   AF-M6AM28-F1
#
_cell.length_a   1.000
_cell.length_b   1.000
_cell.length_c   1.000
_cell.angle_alpha   90.00
_cell.angle_beta   90.00
_cell.angle_gamma   90.00
#
_symmetry.space_group_name_H-M   'P 1'
#
loop_
_entity.id
_entity.type
_entity.pdbx_description
1 polymer ?
#
loop_
_entity_poly.entity_id
_entity_poly.type
_entity_poly.pdbx_seq_one_letter_code
_entity_poly.pdbx_strand_id
1 'polypeptide(L)'
;MSQCKEEDKNEKNTPYRDLTEALQNPTDVRFLELGDQFTTIPNEIGKLQNLIGLHLDDIPALRSQEEKIRKLLPKVNIIFIEIKE
;
A
#
# COMPACT_ATOMS: atom_id res chain seq x y z
N MET A 1 12.96 9.78 -21.74
CA MET A 1 13.45 10.26 -20.44
C MET A 1 12.25 10.65 -19.62
N SER A 2 12.13 10.02 -18.46
CA SER A 2 11.36 10.44 -17.28
C SER A 2 9.97 11.04 -17.53
N GLN A 3 8.95 10.20 -17.55
CA GLN A 3 7.61 10.66 -17.17
C GLN A 3 7.61 10.80 -15.65
N CYS A 4 8.06 11.95 -15.15
CA CYS A 4 7.64 12.43 -13.83
C CYS A 4 6.23 12.98 -14.06
N LYS A 5 5.20 12.21 -13.70
CA LYS A 5 3.84 12.73 -13.69
C LYS A 5 3.74 13.76 -12.58
N GLU A 6 3.34 14.92 -13.04
CA GLU A 6 2.96 16.11 -12.30
C GLU A 6 1.62 15.80 -11.65
N GLU A 7 1.59 15.65 -10.32
CA GLU A 7 0.33 15.60 -9.56
C GLU A 7 0.41 16.56 -8.37
N ASP A 8 -0.63 17.38 -8.36
CA ASP A 8 -0.85 18.58 -7.59
C ASP A 8 -0.78 18.31 -6.08
N LYS A 9 0.10 19.05 -5.38
CA LYS A 9 0.24 19.05 -3.92
C LYS A 9 -0.97 19.72 -3.27
N ASN A 10 -2.15 19.12 -3.34
CA ASN A 10 -3.35 19.69 -2.72
C ASN A 10 -4.41 18.61 -2.45
N GLU A 11 -4.19 17.77 -1.44
CA GLU A 11 -5.18 17.44 -0.41
C GLU A 11 -4.50 16.48 0.59
N LYS A 12 -4.07 17.02 1.75
CA LYS A 12 -3.34 16.26 2.78
C LYS A 12 -4.27 15.31 3.52
N ASN A 13 -4.78 14.26 2.87
CA ASN A 13 -5.35 13.08 3.55
C ASN A 13 -5.67 11.90 2.61
N THR A 14 -5.33 11.96 1.33
CA THR A 14 -5.61 10.85 0.41
C THR A 14 -4.58 9.73 0.62
N PRO A 15 -5.03 8.48 0.87
CA PRO A 15 -4.11 7.35 0.93
C PRO A 15 -3.49 7.12 -0.45
N TYR A 16 -2.20 6.79 -0.48
CA TYR A 16 -1.53 6.41 -1.73
C TYR A 16 -2.23 5.16 -2.28
N ARG A 17 -2.60 5.20 -3.57
CA ARG A 17 -3.25 4.06 -4.26
C ARG A 17 -2.30 3.26 -5.14
N ASP A 18 -1.13 3.83 -5.42
CA ASP A 18 -0.08 3.25 -6.23
C ASP A 18 1.15 2.92 -5.39
N LEU A 19 1.48 1.63 -5.33
CA LEU A 19 2.67 1.17 -4.63
C LEU A 19 3.94 1.79 -5.22
N THR A 20 4.00 1.95 -6.55
CA THR A 20 5.14 2.55 -7.23
C THR A 20 5.37 3.99 -6.76
N GLU A 21 4.31 4.75 -6.56
CA GLU A 21 4.38 6.13 -6.06
C GLU A 21 4.82 6.15 -4.59
N ALA A 22 4.25 5.25 -3.77
CA ALA A 22 4.66 5.11 -2.38
C ALA A 22 6.14 4.76 -2.23
N LEU A 23 6.68 3.93 -3.13
CA LEU A 23 8.09 3.55 -3.15
C LEU A 23 9.02 4.68 -3.63
N GLN A 24 8.51 5.73 -4.28
CA GLN A 24 9.33 6.90 -4.61
C GLN A 24 9.70 7.69 -3.35
N ASN A 25 8.81 7.77 -2.37
CA ASN A 25 9.02 8.49 -1.11
C ASN A 25 8.60 7.64 0.10
N PRO A 26 9.28 6.51 0.38
CA PRO A 26 8.84 5.51 1.34
C PRO A 26 8.80 6.00 2.80
N THR A 27 9.46 7.13 3.08
CA THR A 27 9.48 7.77 4.39
C THR A 27 8.27 8.67 4.64
N ASP A 28 7.62 9.18 3.60
CA ASP A 28 6.48 10.10 3.74
C ASP A 28 5.14 9.35 3.78
N VAL A 29 5.13 8.11 3.30
CA VAL A 29 3.94 7.25 3.24
C VAL A 29 3.61 6.71 4.62
N ARG A 30 2.46 7.13 5.16
CA ARG A 30 1.89 6.61 6.42
C ARG A 30 0.69 5.71 6.20
N PHE A 31 -0.07 5.96 5.15
CA PHE A 31 -1.24 5.18 4.78
C PHE A 31 -1.14 4.80 3.30
N LEU A 32 -1.26 3.50 3.04
CA LEU A 32 -1.21 2.93 1.69
C LEU A 32 -2.46 2.07 1.53
N GLU A 33 -3.14 2.25 0.41
CA GLU A 33 -4.31 1.47 0.01
C GLU A 33 -4.00 0.75 -1.30
N LEU A 34 -4.11 -0.58 -1.29
CA LEU A 34 -3.90 -1.41 -2.47
C LEU A 34 -5.19 -2.14 -2.79
N GLY A 35 -5.80 -1.73 -3.91
CA GLY A 35 -7.04 -2.30 -4.41
C GLY A 35 -6.84 -3.59 -5.22
N ASP A 36 -7.94 -4.04 -5.83
CA ASP A 36 -8.12 -5.21 -6.68
C ASP A 36 -7.08 -5.38 -7.80
N GLN A 37 -6.50 -4.28 -8.30
CA GLN A 37 -5.39 -4.30 -9.26
C GLN A 37 -4.11 -4.98 -8.69
N PHE A 38 -3.97 -5.08 -7.37
CA PHE A 38 -2.86 -5.73 -6.69
C PHE A 38 -3.26 -7.10 -6.13
N THR A 39 -3.01 -8.15 -6.91
CA THR A 39 -3.21 -9.53 -6.43
C THR A 39 -2.05 -10.05 -5.57
N THR A 40 -0.91 -9.37 -5.59
CA THR A 40 0.29 -9.75 -4.84
C THR A 40 0.98 -8.54 -4.24
N ILE A 41 1.46 -8.70 -3.01
CA ILE A 41 2.23 -7.67 -2.32
C ILE A 41 3.72 -7.95 -2.55
N PRO A 42 4.45 -7.05 -3.23
CA PRO A 42 5.88 -7.26 -3.42
C PRO A 42 6.64 -6.99 -2.13
N ASN A 43 7.78 -7.65 -1.98
CA ASN A 43 8.63 -7.54 -0.79
C ASN A 43 9.15 -6.10 -0.55
N GLU A 44 9.17 -5.27 -1.60
CA GLU A 44 9.53 -3.85 -1.57
C GLU A 44 8.65 -3.04 -0.62
N ILE A 45 7.43 -3.49 -0.30
CA ILE A 45 6.56 -2.83 0.69
C ILE A 45 7.23 -2.72 2.06
N GLY A 46 8.18 -3.61 2.37
CA GLY A 46 9.01 -3.55 3.58
C GLY A 46 9.92 -2.32 3.66
N LYS A 47 10.12 -1.60 2.55
CA LYS A 47 10.86 -0.32 2.53
C LYS A 47 10.07 0.83 3.17
N LEU A 48 8.76 0.70 3.27
CA LEU A 48 7.86 1.70 3.86
C LEU A 48 7.93 1.64 5.40
N GLN A 49 9.04 2.09 5.97
CA GLN A 49 9.30 1.98 7.41
C GLN A 49 8.38 2.88 8.26
N ASN A 50 7.86 3.96 7.67
CA ASN A 50 6.94 4.90 8.32
C ASN A 50 5.46 4.56 8.07
N LEU A 51 5.18 3.44 7.40
CA LEU A 51 3.82 2.99 7.16
C LEU A 51 3.16 2.65 8.50
N ILE A 52 1.97 3.20 8.72
CA ILE A 52 1.17 3.01 9.91
C ILE A 52 -0.01 2.09 9.59
N GLY A 53 -0.68 2.36 8.46
CA GLY A 53 -1.83 1.59 7.99
C GLY A 53 -1.63 1.10 6.56
N LEU A 54 -1.91 -0.19 6.35
CA LEU A 54 -1.98 -0.81 5.04
C LEU A 54 -3.41 -1.32 4.83
N HIS A 55 -4.13 -0.69 3.92
CA HIS A 55 -5.45 -1.14 3.49
C HIS A 55 -5.29 -2.02 2.26
N LEU A 56 -5.85 -3.23 2.34
CA LEU A 56 -5.82 -4.22 1.27
C LEU A 56 -7.25 -4.61 0.95
N ASP A 57 -7.58 -4.88 -0.29
CA ASP A 57 -8.87 -5.49 -0.60
C ASP A 57 -8.95 -6.91 -0.04
N ASP A 58 -10.12 -7.29 0.48
CA ASP A 58 -10.36 -8.64 1.01
C ASP A 58 -10.56 -9.65 -0.13
N ILE A 59 -9.50 -9.85 -0.91
CA ILE A 59 -9.45 -10.81 -2.00
C ILE A 59 -8.69 -12.08 -1.58
N PRO A 60 -9.10 -13.27 -2.07
CA PRO A 60 -8.47 -14.54 -1.71
C PRO A 60 -6.94 -14.59 -1.95
N ALA A 61 -6.47 -13.89 -2.98
CA ALA A 61 -5.05 -13.81 -3.34
C ALA A 61 -4.21 -13.09 -2.27
N LEU A 62 -4.74 -12.01 -1.68
CA LEU A 62 -4.07 -11.26 -0.63
C LEU A 62 -4.21 -11.93 0.73
N ARG A 63 -5.38 -12.50 1.03
CA ARG A 63 -5.61 -13.31 2.24
C ARG A 63 -4.62 -14.47 2.37
N SER A 64 -4.36 -15.16 1.27
CA SER A 64 -3.38 -16.25 1.23
C SER A 64 -1.95 -15.78 1.53
N GLN A 65 -1.67 -14.48 1.38
CA GLN A 65 -0.37 -13.85 1.65
C GLN A 65 -0.33 -13.08 2.98
N GLU A 66 -1.42 -13.04 3.76
CA GLU A 66 -1.54 -12.27 4.99
C GLU A 66 -0.37 -12.54 5.96
N GLU A 67 -0.04 -13.83 6.17
CA GLU A 67 1.05 -14.21 7.07
C GLU A 67 2.41 -13.65 6.61
N LYS A 68 2.65 -13.68 5.29
CA LYS A 68 3.88 -13.13 4.70
C LYS A 68 3.94 -11.62 4.87
N ILE A 69 2.83 -10.92 4.65
CA ILE A 69 2.73 -9.47 4.77
C ILE A 69 2.94 -9.04 6.23
N ARG A 70 2.30 -9.74 7.19
CA ARG A 70 2.52 -9.52 8.63
C ARG A 70 3.97 -9.75 9.05
N LYS A 71 4.67 -10.73 8.47
CA LYS A 71 6.10 -10.97 8.71
C LYS A 71 6.99 -9.87 8.14
N LEU A 72 6.66 -9.33 6.95
CA LEU A 72 7.39 -8.23 6.32
C LEU A 72 7.19 -6.90 7.06
N LEU A 73 5.97 -6.68 7.56
CA LEU A 73 5.54 -5.42 8.17
C LEU A 73 4.88 -5.66 9.54
N PRO A 74 5.64 -6.14 10.54
CA PRO A 74 5.08 -6.52 11.84
C PRO A 74 4.58 -5.32 12.67
N LYS A 75 4.98 -4.10 12.29
CA LYS A 75 4.58 -2.85 12.96
C LYS A 75 3.42 -2.12 12.29
N VAL A 76 2.99 -2.58 11.11
CA VAL A 76 1.97 -1.92 10.30
C VAL A 76 0.61 -2.53 10.60
N ASN A 77 -0.41 -1.69 10.71
CA ASN A 77 -1.78 -2.14 10.87
C ASN A 77 -2.35 -2.53 9.49
N ILE A 78 -2.52 -3.83 9.25
CA ILE A 78 -3.06 -4.36 8.00
C ILE A 78 -4.56 -4.52 8.16
N ILE A 79 -5.34 -3.84 7.31
CA ILE A 79 -6.80 -3.86 7.30
C ILE A 79 -7.25 -4.39 5.95
N PHE A 80 -8.06 -5.44 5.97
CA PHE A 80 -8.73 -5.94 4.77
C PHE A 80 -10.08 -5.24 4.61
N ILE A 81 -10.30 -4.63 3.44
CA ILE A 81 -11.52 -3.91 3.08
C ILE A 81 -12.36 -4.85 2.23
N GLU A 82 -13.53 -5.22 2.75
CA GLU A 82 -14.52 -6.01 2.01
C GLU A 82 -15.12 -5.14 0.90
N ILE A 83 -14.91 -5.55 -0.36
CA ILE A 83 -15.56 -4.90 -1.51
C ILE A 83 -17.00 -5.41 -1.54
N LYS A 84 -17.95 -4.56 -1.15
CA LYS A 84 -19.38 -4.85 -1.34
C LYS A 84 -19.76 -4.46 -2.76
N GLU A 85 -20.10 -5.46 -3.57
CA GLU A 85 -20.78 -5.28 -4.86
C GLU A 85 -22.12 -4.55 -4.69
#